data_AF-A0A6G1RFN8-F1
#
_entry.id   AF-A0A6G1RFN8-F1
#
_cell.length_a   1.000
_cell.length_b   1.000
_cell.length_c   1.000
_cell.angle_alpha   90.00
_cell.angle_beta   90.00
_cell.angle_gamma   90.00
#
_symmetry.space_group_name_H-M   'P 1'
#
loop_
_entity.id
_entity.type
_entity.pdbx_description
1 polymer ?
#
loop_
_entity_poly.entity_id
_entity_poly.type
_entity_poly.pdbx_seq_one_letter_code
_entity_poly.pdbx_strand_id
1 'polypeptide(L)'
;FSSSPTSSWPTTTTSTSTFRASATATPNFSHWGPPRTVEIFRDPHVSLGISIVGGHTVIKRLKNGEELKGIFIKQVLEDSPAGRTRALKTGDKILEVSGIDLQNAT
;
A
#
# COMPACT_ATOMS: atom_id res chain seq x y z
N PHE A 1 17.03 -16.89 55.31
CA PHE A 1 16.10 -18.03 55.36
C PHE A 1 14.82 -17.60 54.66
N SER A 2 14.61 -18.07 53.42
CA SER A 2 13.66 -19.16 53.08
C SER A 2 12.23 -18.61 52.96
N SER A 3 11.40 -18.85 51.94
CA SER A 3 11.47 -19.51 50.64
C SER A 3 10.19 -19.10 49.87
N SER A 4 10.21 -19.13 48.55
CA SER A 4 8.99 -19.07 47.69
C SER A 4 8.13 -20.33 47.88
N PRO A 5 6.84 -20.33 47.47
CA PRO A 5 6.47 -20.92 46.16
C PRO A 5 5.33 -20.15 45.43
N THR A 6 5.53 -19.73 44.18
CA THR A 6 5.03 -20.29 42.90
C THR A 6 3.51 -20.51 42.77
N SER A 7 2.89 -19.76 41.84
CA SER A 7 1.72 -20.20 41.07
C SER A 7 1.92 -19.84 39.60
N SER A 8 1.88 -20.86 38.76
CA SER A 8 2.25 -20.92 37.35
C SER A 8 1.09 -20.52 36.42
N TRP A 9 1.37 -19.65 35.45
CA TRP A 9 0.49 -19.40 34.31
C TRP A 9 0.80 -20.40 33.18
N PRO A 10 -0.21 -20.88 32.43
CA PRO A 10 0.01 -21.82 31.34
C PRO A 10 0.72 -21.14 30.17
N THR A 11 1.77 -21.79 29.67
CA THR A 11 2.39 -21.48 28.38
C THR A 11 1.44 -21.93 27.27
N THR A 12 1.02 -21.01 26.40
CA THR A 12 0.58 -21.37 25.05
C THR A 12 1.28 -20.47 24.05
N THR A 13 2.22 -21.10 23.37
CA THR A 13 2.96 -20.71 22.18
C THR A 13 2.06 -20.08 21.12
N THR A 14 2.49 -18.99 20.48
CA THR A 14 2.70 -18.89 19.02
C THR A 14 3.06 -17.46 18.59
N SER A 15 4.27 -17.34 18.06
CA SER A 15 4.79 -16.37 17.08
C SER A 15 4.94 -14.89 17.45
N THR A 16 6.14 -14.60 17.95
CA THR A 16 7.06 -13.50 17.58
C THR A 16 6.62 -12.62 16.39
N SER A 17 6.43 -11.33 16.63
CA SER A 17 7.40 -10.32 16.16
C SER A 17 7.09 -8.93 16.74
N THR A 18 7.99 -8.50 17.62
CA THR A 18 8.32 -7.16 18.11
C THR A 18 7.56 -5.96 17.52
N PHE A 19 6.58 -5.46 18.26
CA PHE A 19 6.06 -4.11 18.11
C PHE A 19 6.97 -3.12 18.84
N ARG A 20 7.96 -2.53 18.15
CA ARG A 20 8.50 -1.21 18.53
C ARG A 20 8.97 -0.46 17.29
N ALA A 21 8.19 0.53 16.87
CA ALA A 21 8.72 1.68 16.17
C ALA A 21 7.94 2.92 16.61
N SER A 22 8.56 3.65 17.54
CA SER A 22 8.12 4.96 18.01
C SER A 22 8.27 6.00 16.90
N ALA A 23 7.31 6.93 16.89
CA ALA A 23 7.15 8.10 16.03
C ALA A 23 8.45 8.77 15.54
N THR A 24 8.63 8.75 14.21
CA THR A 24 9.14 9.90 13.45
C THR A 24 8.27 10.00 12.19
N ALA A 25 7.36 10.96 12.18
CA ALA A 25 6.50 11.27 11.04
C ALA A 25 7.35 11.90 9.92
N THR A 26 8.02 11.07 9.16
CA THR A 26 8.25 11.33 7.73
C THR A 26 7.06 10.72 6.99
N PRO A 27 6.46 11.38 5.97
CA PRO A 27 5.52 10.69 5.10
C PRO A 27 6.32 9.58 4.41
N ASN A 28 6.23 8.38 4.98
CA ASN A 28 6.90 7.19 4.55
C ASN A 28 6.17 6.69 3.30
N PHE A 29 6.63 7.11 2.13
CA PHE A 29 6.18 6.53 0.86
C PHE A 29 6.47 5.02 0.77
N SER A 30 7.18 4.44 1.75
CA SER A 30 7.40 3.01 1.97
C SER A 30 6.19 2.24 2.54
N HIS A 31 5.00 2.83 2.67
CA HIS A 31 3.82 2.18 3.28
C HIS A 31 2.88 1.45 2.30
N TRP A 32 3.25 1.30 1.02
CA TRP A 32 2.37 0.65 0.02
C TRP A 32 2.15 -0.85 0.27
N GLY A 33 2.90 -1.46 1.19
CA GLY A 33 2.88 -2.90 1.39
C GLY A 33 3.44 -3.64 0.18
N PRO A 34 3.36 -4.98 0.16
CA PRO A 34 3.75 -5.75 -1.00
C PRO A 34 2.87 -5.39 -2.22
N PRO A 35 3.41 -5.46 -3.45
CA PRO A 35 2.62 -5.34 -4.67
C PRO A 35 1.42 -6.31 -4.66
N ARG A 36 0.29 -5.85 -5.17
CA ARG A 36 -0.94 -6.65 -5.29
C ARG A 36 -1.55 -6.49 -6.68
N THR A 37 -2.07 -7.59 -7.21
CA THR A 37 -2.83 -7.59 -8.46
C THR A 37 -4.32 -7.45 -8.14
N VAL A 38 -5.00 -6.54 -8.84
CA VAL A 38 -6.44 -6.33 -8.71
C VAL A 38 -7.06 -6.47 -10.09
N GLU A 39 -7.99 -7.41 -10.23
CA GLU A 39 -8.78 -7.58 -11.44
C GLU A 39 -10.00 -6.65 -11.39
N ILE A 40 -10.21 -5.89 -12.46
CA ILE A 40 -11.37 -5.00 -12.61
C ILE A 40 -12.07 -5.35 -13.91
N PHE A 41 -13.31 -5.79 -13.81
CA PHE A 41 -14.17 -6.04 -14.95
C PHE A 41 -14.77 -4.73 -15.43
N ARG A 42 -14.65 -4.44 -16.74
CA ARG A 42 -15.25 -3.24 -17.31
C ARG A 42 -16.75 -3.45 -17.47
N ASP A 43 -17.53 -2.45 -17.04
CA ASP A 43 -18.93 -2.34 -17.40
C ASP A 43 -19.04 -1.66 -18.78
N PRO A 44 -19.94 -2.14 -19.67
CA PRO A 44 -20.18 -1.47 -20.94
C PRO A 44 -20.59 -0.01 -20.73
N HIS A 45 -20.00 0.90 -21.50
CA HIS A 45 -20.30 2.35 -21.49
C HIS A 45 -19.96 3.11 -20.20
N VAL A 46 -19.32 2.48 -19.21
CA VAL A 46 -18.91 3.14 -17.96
C VAL A 46 -17.38 3.14 -17.86
N SER A 47 -16.82 4.25 -17.38
CA SER A 47 -15.38 4.30 -17.05
C SER A 47 -15.06 3.41 -15.85
N LEU A 48 -13.80 3.00 -15.69
CA LEU A 48 -13.37 2.25 -14.50
C LEU A 48 -13.56 3.04 -13.18
N GLY A 49 -13.67 4.37 -13.27
CA GLY A 49 -13.80 5.29 -12.13
C GLY A 49 -12.52 5.43 -11.30
N ILE A 50 -11.36 5.38 -11.95
CA ILE A 50 -10.07 5.72 -11.35
C ILE A 50 -9.58 7.01 -12.00
N SER A 51 -9.13 7.96 -11.18
CA SER A 51 -8.36 9.11 -11.64
C SER A 51 -6.91 8.92 -11.25
N ILE A 52 -5.99 9.20 -12.18
CA ILE A 52 -4.55 9.07 -11.98
C ILE A 52 -3.85 10.42 -12.01
N VAL A 53 -2.70 10.50 -11.36
CA VAL A 53 -1.74 11.61 -11.43
C VAL A 53 -0.33 11.06 -11.61
N GLY A 54 0.60 11.92 -12.04
CA GLY A 54 2.00 11.56 -12.24
C GLY A 54 2.32 11.21 -13.69
N GLY A 55 3.28 10.31 -13.89
CA GLY A 55 3.91 10.01 -15.19
C GLY A 55 5.43 9.99 -15.06
N HIS A 56 6.13 10.48 -16.09
CA HIS A 56 7.59 10.51 -16.12
C HIS A 56 8.21 11.57 -15.19
N THR A 57 7.44 12.58 -14.79
CA THR A 57 7.96 13.67 -13.95
C THR A 57 8.20 13.22 -12.50
N VAL A 58 9.36 13.59 -11.96
CA VAL A 58 9.69 13.44 -10.54
C VAL A 58 8.76 14.34 -9.72
N ILE A 59 7.89 13.74 -8.92
CA ILE A 59 6.93 14.45 -8.08
C ILE A 59 7.64 15.02 -6.84
N LYS A 60 8.59 14.26 -6.30
CA LYS A 60 9.35 14.65 -5.12
C LYS A 60 10.66 13.90 -5.05
N ARG A 61 11.74 14.60 -4.71
CA ARG A 61 12.98 13.94 -4.29
C ARG A 61 12.94 13.68 -2.79
N LEU A 62 13.10 12.43 -2.42
CA LEU A 62 13.13 11.97 -1.03
C LEU A 62 14.50 12.26 -0.41
N LYS A 63 14.55 12.33 0.91
CA LYS A 63 15.77 12.68 1.66
C LYS A 63 16.89 11.64 1.50
N ASN A 64 16.53 10.41 1.14
CA ASN A 64 17.44 9.30 0.83
C ASN A 64 17.96 9.35 -0.63
N GLY A 65 17.59 10.37 -1.41
CA GLY A 65 17.99 10.51 -2.82
C GLY A 65 17.06 9.82 -3.81
N GLU A 66 16.07 9.05 -3.35
CA GLU A 66 15.10 8.40 -4.23
C GLU A 66 14.14 9.42 -4.83
N GLU A 67 13.77 9.21 -6.09
CA GLU A 67 12.80 10.04 -6.80
C GLU A 67 11.44 9.38 -6.77
N LEU A 68 10.47 10.08 -6.19
CA LEU A 68 9.07 9.69 -6.26
C LEU A 68 8.54 9.99 -7.65
N LYS A 69 8.66 9.00 -8.53
CA LYS A 69 8.15 9.01 -9.92
C LYS A 69 7.19 7.86 -10.17
N GLY A 70 6.37 7.99 -11.20
CA GLY A 70 5.41 6.98 -11.65
C GLY A 70 3.97 7.46 -11.66
N ILE A 71 3.05 6.52 -11.82
CA ILE A 71 1.61 6.77 -11.92
C ILE A 71 0.95 6.42 -10.60
N PHE A 72 0.10 7.30 -10.10
CA PHE A 72 -0.54 7.18 -8.79
C PHE A 72 -2.04 7.38 -8.89
N ILE A 73 -2.79 6.66 -8.07
CA ILE A 73 -4.23 6.85 -7.95
C ILE A 73 -4.51 8.14 -7.18
N LYS A 74 -5.14 9.11 -7.85
CA LYS A 74 -5.64 10.33 -7.23
C LYS A 74 -6.97 10.09 -6.53
N GLN A 75 -7.85 9.32 -7.16
CA GLN A 75 -9.20 9.07 -6.66
C GLN A 75 -9.74 7.76 -7.23
N VAL A 76 -10.55 7.08 -6.43
CA VAL A 76 -11.40 5.96 -6.85
C VAL A 76 -12.84 6.37 -6.55
N LEU A 77 -13.73 6.25 -7.54
CA LEU A 77 -15.16 6.47 -7.37
C LEU A 77 -15.78 5.23 -6.70
N GLU A 78 -16.58 5.43 -5.65
CA GLU A 78 -17.08 4.33 -4.82
C GLU A 78 -17.96 3.34 -5.60
N ASP A 79 -18.87 3.85 -6.44
CA ASP A 79 -19.81 3.04 -7.21
C ASP A 79 -19.26 2.53 -8.55
N SER A 80 -18.00 2.84 -8.88
CA SER A 80 -17.41 2.42 -10.14
C SER A 80 -16.91 0.98 -10.11
N PRO A 81 -16.60 0.36 -11.27
CA PRO A 81 -16.00 -0.96 -11.31
C PRO A 81 -14.75 -1.10 -10.42
N ALA A 82 -13.90 -0.08 -10.39
CA ALA A 82 -12.74 -0.05 -9.52
C ALA A 82 -13.10 0.09 -8.03
N GLY A 83 -14.04 0.96 -7.67
CA GLY A 83 -14.47 1.18 -6.29
C GLY A 83 -15.07 -0.07 -5.65
N ARG A 84 -15.86 -0.82 -6.43
CA ARG A 84 -16.49 -2.07 -5.97
C ARG A 84 -15.48 -3.18 -5.61
N THR A 85 -14.25 -3.11 -6.12
CA THR A 85 -13.18 -4.05 -5.70
C THR A 85 -12.72 -3.83 -4.27
N ARG A 86 -12.88 -2.60 -3.72
CA ARG A 86 -12.39 -2.15 -2.41
C ARG A 86 -10.88 -2.38 -2.18
N ALA A 87 -10.12 -2.68 -3.23
CA ALA A 87 -8.70 -3.03 -3.16
C ALA A 87 -7.79 -1.86 -3.57
N LEU A 88 -8.34 -0.90 -4.32
CA LEU A 88 -7.65 0.31 -4.78
C LEU A 88 -8.02 1.51 -3.93
N LYS A 89 -7.03 2.34 -3.60
CA LYS A 89 -7.21 3.56 -2.81
C LYS A 89 -6.34 4.69 -3.33
N THR A 90 -6.73 5.92 -2.98
CA THR A 90 -5.92 7.11 -3.23
C THR A 90 -4.52 6.95 -2.64
N GLY A 91 -3.50 7.30 -3.45
CA GLY A 91 -2.09 7.22 -3.09
C GLY A 91 -1.43 5.89 -3.44
N ASP A 92 -2.17 4.87 -3.89
CA ASP A 92 -1.56 3.66 -4.44
C ASP A 92 -0.74 3.99 -5.70
N LYS A 93 0.43 3.36 -5.84
CA LYS A 93 1.26 3.42 -7.04
C LYS A 93 0.89 2.30 -8.00
N ILE A 94 0.62 2.66 -9.25
CA ILE A 94 0.34 1.69 -10.32
C ILE A 94 1.68 1.29 -10.93
N LEU A 95 1.97 -0.02 -10.87
CA LEU A 95 3.20 -0.59 -11.43
C LEU A 95 2.95 -1.17 -12.82
N GLU A 96 1.81 -1.84 -13.02
CA GLU A 96 1.47 -2.56 -14.24
C GLU A 96 -0.03 -2.47 -14.51
N VAL A 97 -0.43 -2.45 -15.79
CA VAL A 97 -1.82 -2.61 -16.21
C VAL A 97 -1.90 -3.65 -17.32
N SER A 98 -2.65 -4.73 -17.07
CA SER A 98 -2.90 -5.79 -18.07
C SER A 98 -1.62 -6.37 -18.69
N GLY A 99 -0.57 -6.61 -17.89
CA GLY A 99 0.72 -7.12 -18.39
C GLY A 99 1.68 -6.05 -18.91
N ILE A 100 1.28 -4.77 -18.95
CA ILE A 100 2.13 -3.68 -19.43
C ILE A 100 2.74 -2.95 -18.23
N ASP A 101 4.06 -3.02 -18.10
CA ASP A 101 4.82 -2.29 -17.07
C ASP A 101 4.72 -0.78 -17.31
N LEU A 102 4.31 -0.05 -16.27
CA LEU A 102 4.09 1.39 -16.30
C LEU A 102 5.13 2.17 -15.50
N GLN A 103 6.11 1.49 -14.89
CA GLN A 103 7.09 2.14 -14.03
C GLN A 103 7.95 3.17 -14.77
N ASN A 104 8.11 3.01 -16.09
CA ASN A 104 8.81 3.94 -16.97
C ASN A 104 7.97 4.37 -18.19
N ALA A 105 6.64 4.17 -18.15
CA ALA A 105 5.77 4.58 -19.25
C ALA A 105 5.84 6.11 -19.47
N THR A 106 5.88 6.51 -20.74
CA THR A 106 6.10 7.90 -21.20
C THR A 106 4.81 8.50 -21.74
#